data_AF-J0QJN6-F1
#
_entry.id   AF-J0QJN6-F1
#
_cell.length_a   1.000
_cell.length_b   1.000
_cell.length_c   1.000
_cell.angle_alpha   90.00
_cell.angle_beta   90.00
_cell.angle_gamma   90.00
#
_symmetry.space_group_name_H-M   'P 1'
#
loop_
_entity.id
_entity.type
_entity.pdbx_description
1 polymer ?
#
loop_
_entity_poly.entity_id
_entity_poly.type
_entity_poly.pdbx_seq_one_letter_code
_entity_poly.pdbx_strand_id
1 'polypeptide(L)'
;MTAVFYLLCLQAPNMIMLIVAQIFYAAGICFIASAIDGWIYHSLGNRQDRFSHYAHLSHRINSFGSIISGVLGIATIYYSGQYFMGYLISSLMMGIIFFIFLIVPEEKISVGEGTKTKTILQNAKETLWIFQNTVGGTWFILLMCLFSAGIQVIYHFWQPIILSGGKIDHLNSSQMLVLMCCHIGAFSAQYFSNSLMSKYHVFDKKY
;
A
#
# COMPACT_ATOMS: atom_id res chain seq x y z
N MET A 1 3.00 8.61 -9.11
CA MET A 1 1.66 8.03 -9.39
C MET A 1 0.72 8.20 -8.20
N THR A 2 1.13 7.87 -6.98
CA THR A 2 0.34 8.12 -5.75
C THR A 2 0.05 9.61 -5.47
N ALA A 3 0.96 10.54 -5.79
CA ALA A 3 0.66 11.98 -5.69
C ALA A 3 -0.47 12.42 -6.66
N VAL A 4 -0.52 11.82 -7.86
CA VAL A 4 -1.56 12.11 -8.87
C VAL A 4 -2.93 11.62 -8.38
N PHE A 5 -2.99 10.51 -7.64
CA PHE A 5 -4.22 10.06 -7.00
C PHE A 5 -4.83 11.15 -6.11
N TYR A 6 -4.05 11.76 -5.21
CA TYR A 6 -4.57 12.79 -4.31
C TYR A 6 -5.08 14.03 -5.06
N LEU A 7 -4.41 14.41 -6.15
CA LEU A 7 -4.86 15.51 -7.03
C LEU A 7 -6.16 15.20 -7.77
N LEU A 8 -6.33 13.96 -8.24
CA LEU A 8 -7.56 13.52 -8.92
C LEU A 8 -8.74 13.40 -7.93
N CYS A 9 -8.48 13.03 -6.67
CA CYS A 9 -9.49 13.02 -5.61
C CYS A 9 -10.08 14.41 -5.30
N LEU A 10 -9.39 15.50 -5.66
CA LEU A 10 -9.92 16.86 -5.54
C LEU A 10 -11.11 17.11 -6.47
N GLN A 11 -11.30 16.28 -7.50
CA GLN A 11 -12.40 16.40 -8.46
C GLN A 11 -13.67 15.66 -8.01
N ALA A 12 -13.73 15.18 -6.76
CA ALA A 12 -14.96 14.64 -6.18
C ALA A 12 -16.10 15.69 -6.28
N PRO A 13 -17.34 15.29 -6.62
CA PRO A 13 -17.86 13.92 -6.65
C PRO A 13 -17.80 13.24 -8.04
N ASN A 14 -16.93 13.66 -8.97
CA ASN A 14 -16.84 13.04 -10.29
C ASN A 14 -16.35 11.59 -10.21
N MET A 15 -17.28 10.63 -10.29
CA MET A 15 -17.00 9.19 -10.15
C MET A 15 -16.03 8.65 -11.19
N ILE A 16 -16.03 9.19 -12.42
CA ILE A 16 -15.09 8.77 -13.46
C ILE A 16 -13.65 9.11 -13.04
N MET A 17 -13.45 10.32 -12.52
CA MET A 17 -12.13 10.77 -12.05
C MET A 17 -11.67 9.99 -10.83
N LEU A 18 -12.59 9.61 -9.94
CA LEU A 18 -12.27 8.77 -8.77
C LEU A 18 -11.87 7.34 -9.16
N ILE A 19 -12.51 6.76 -10.18
CA ILE A 19 -12.09 5.46 -10.73
C ILE A 19 -10.67 5.55 -11.29
N VAL A 20 -10.39 6.59 -12.08
CA VAL A 20 -9.04 6.81 -12.63
C VAL A 20 -8.03 7.03 -11.51
N ALA A 21 -8.36 7.83 -10.49
CA ALA A 21 -7.54 8.04 -9.31
C ALA A 21 -7.17 6.70 -8.65
N GLN A 22 -8.14 5.81 -8.48
CA GLN A 22 -7.94 4.52 -7.85
C GLN A 22 -6.98 3.61 -8.65
N ILE A 23 -7.03 3.66 -9.98
CA ILE A 23 -6.09 2.95 -10.84
C ILE A 23 -4.66 3.45 -10.59
N PHE A 24 -4.46 4.78 -10.54
CA PHE A 24 -3.16 5.37 -10.24
C PHE A 24 -2.66 5.06 -8.83
N TYR A 25 -3.57 5.00 -7.86
CA TYR A 25 -3.26 4.61 -6.48
C TYR A 25 -2.79 3.16 -6.41
N ALA A 26 -3.56 2.24 -6.98
CA ALA A 26 -3.23 0.81 -6.98
C ALA A 26 -1.90 0.54 -7.68
N ALA A 27 -1.70 1.09 -8.88
CA ALA A 27 -0.43 0.95 -9.60
C ALA A 27 0.75 1.54 -8.81
N GLY A 28 0.55 2.73 -8.22
CA GLY A 28 1.58 3.39 -7.43
C GLY A 28 1.99 2.59 -6.19
N ILE A 29 1.03 2.04 -5.44
CA ILE A 29 1.34 1.21 -4.27
C ILE A 29 2.03 -0.09 -4.67
N CYS A 30 1.59 -0.75 -5.74
CA CYS A 30 2.28 -1.95 -6.24
C CYS A 30 3.75 -1.66 -6.54
N PHE A 31 4.05 -0.57 -7.23
CA PHE A 31 5.45 -0.20 -7.50
C PHE A 31 6.24 0.12 -6.24
N ILE A 32 5.66 0.86 -5.29
CA ILE A 32 6.33 1.19 -4.03
C ILE A 32 6.61 -0.09 -3.22
N ALA A 33 5.61 -0.97 -3.07
CA ALA A 33 5.76 -2.21 -2.31
C ALA A 33 6.83 -3.12 -2.93
N SER A 34 6.79 -3.32 -4.26
CA SER A 34 7.79 -4.13 -4.95
C SER A 34 9.20 -3.51 -4.89
N ALA A 35 9.32 -2.19 -4.93
CA ALA A 35 10.61 -1.51 -4.79
C ALA A 35 11.17 -1.68 -3.37
N ILE A 36 10.35 -1.57 -2.33
CA ILE A 36 10.76 -1.79 -0.93
C ILE A 36 11.23 -3.23 -0.74
N ASP A 37 10.47 -4.22 -1.20
CA ASP A 37 10.85 -5.63 -1.07
C ASP A 37 12.13 -5.93 -1.85
N GLY A 38 12.26 -5.39 -3.07
CA GLY A 38 13.47 -5.51 -3.89
C GLY A 38 14.70 -4.88 -3.23
N TRP A 39 14.53 -3.73 -2.57
CA TRP A 39 15.58 -3.07 -1.80
C TRP A 39 15.98 -3.90 -0.58
N ILE A 40 15.03 -4.37 0.22
CA ILE A 40 15.30 -5.26 1.38
C ILE A 40 16.08 -6.50 0.93
N TYR A 41 15.65 -7.14 -0.17
CA TYR A 41 16.31 -8.32 -0.70
C TYR A 41 17.76 -8.06 -1.11
N HIS A 42 18.02 -6.96 -1.83
CA HIS A 42 19.38 -6.59 -2.24
C HIS A 42 20.26 -6.17 -1.06
N SER A 43 19.72 -5.44 -0.08
CA SER A 43 20.46 -5.01 1.11
C SER A 43 20.93 -6.17 1.99
N LEU A 44 20.35 -7.37 1.85
CA LEU A 44 20.75 -8.55 2.62
C LEU A 44 22.01 -9.24 2.08
N GLY A 45 22.43 -8.96 0.84
CA GLY A 45 23.61 -9.56 0.22
C GLY A 45 23.58 -11.09 0.29
N ASN A 46 24.51 -11.68 1.07
CA ASN A 46 24.61 -13.13 1.24
C ASN A 46 23.61 -13.74 2.26
N ARG A 47 22.76 -12.92 2.91
CA ARG A 47 21.80 -13.35 3.95
C ARG A 47 20.35 -13.38 3.47
N GLN A 48 20.13 -13.81 2.23
CA GLN A 48 18.81 -13.86 1.60
C GLN A 48 17.86 -14.84 2.29
N ASP A 49 18.38 -15.81 3.04
CA ASP A 49 17.63 -16.71 3.92
C ASP A 49 16.76 -15.97 4.94
N ARG A 50 17.15 -14.74 5.32
CA ARG A 50 16.42 -13.90 6.27
C ARG A 50 15.42 -12.96 5.62
N PHE A 51 15.29 -12.97 4.29
CA PHE A 51 14.41 -12.05 3.56
C PHE A 51 12.98 -12.04 4.09
N SER A 52 12.38 -13.23 4.27
CA SER A 52 11.01 -13.36 4.79
C SER A 52 10.84 -12.65 6.15
N HIS A 53 11.82 -12.79 7.05
CA HIS A 53 11.78 -12.14 8.36
C HIS A 53 11.79 -10.60 8.23
N TYR A 54 12.70 -10.05 7.43
CA TYR A 54 12.83 -8.61 7.24
C TYR A 54 11.67 -7.99 6.45
N ALA A 55 11.12 -8.71 5.46
CA ALA A 55 9.92 -8.31 4.73
C ALA A 55 8.72 -8.20 5.69
N HIS A 56 8.48 -9.22 6.52
CA HIS A 56 7.42 -9.15 7.53
C HIS A 56 7.67 -8.07 8.59
N LEU A 57 8.93 -7.83 8.98
CA LEU A 57 9.26 -6.73 9.89
C LEU A 57 8.93 -5.36 9.29
N SER A 58 9.30 -5.14 8.02
CA SER A 58 8.97 -3.92 7.27
C SER A 58 7.45 -3.71 7.21
N HIS A 59 6.69 -4.75 6.86
CA HIS A 59 5.22 -4.67 6.84
C HIS A 59 4.61 -4.42 8.23
N ARG A 60 5.21 -4.92 9.32
CA ARG A 60 4.76 -4.61 10.69
C ARG A 60 4.98 -3.14 11.03
N ILE A 61 6.14 -2.60 10.73
CA ILE A 61 6.44 -1.17 10.93
C ILE A 61 5.48 -0.32 10.12
N ASN A 62 5.25 -0.68 8.85
CA ASN A 62 4.29 0.01 8.00
C ASN A 62 2.86 -0.07 8.55
N SER A 63 2.44 -1.23 9.07
CA SER A 63 1.10 -1.40 9.67
C SER A 63 0.93 -0.50 10.90
N PHE A 64 1.94 -0.45 11.78
CA PHE A 64 1.91 0.43 12.94
C PHE A 64 1.87 1.91 12.56
N GLY A 65 2.71 2.32 11.60
CA GLY A 65 2.68 3.68 11.04
C GLY A 65 1.33 4.02 10.39
N SER A 66 0.70 3.05 9.73
CA SER A 66 -0.62 3.21 9.09
C SER A 66 -1.72 3.44 10.14
N ILE A 67 -1.70 2.74 11.28
CA ILE A 67 -2.62 3.01 12.39
C ILE A 67 -2.51 4.46 12.85
N ILE A 68 -1.29 4.93 13.13
CA ILE A 68 -1.05 6.29 13.64
C ILE A 68 -1.46 7.32 12.60
N SER A 69 -0.98 7.18 11.37
CA SER A 69 -1.27 8.13 10.28
C SER A 69 -2.74 8.15 9.90
N GLY A 70 -3.44 7.02 9.94
CA GLY A 70 -4.88 6.98 9.69
C GLY A 70 -5.70 7.64 10.78
N VAL A 71 -5.38 7.41 12.06
CA VAL A 71 -6.05 8.11 13.18
C VAL A 71 -5.83 9.62 13.07
N LEU A 72 -4.58 10.05 12.84
CA LEU A 72 -4.25 11.46 12.66
C LEU A 72 -4.96 12.05 11.43
N GLY A 73 -4.97 11.35 10.30
CA GLY A 73 -5.63 11.79 9.07
C GLY A 73 -7.14 11.96 9.24
N ILE A 74 -7.80 11.00 9.89
CA ILE A 74 -9.25 11.08 10.20
C ILE A 74 -9.53 12.24 11.17
N ALA A 75 -8.68 12.43 12.20
CA ALA A 75 -8.80 13.56 13.12
C ALA A 75 -8.61 14.91 12.40
N THR A 76 -7.64 15.02 11.49
CA THR A 76 -7.42 16.22 10.68
C THR A 76 -8.63 16.54 9.81
N ILE A 77 -9.24 15.54 9.16
CA ILE A 77 -10.47 15.75 8.37
C ILE A 77 -11.63 16.21 9.27
N TYR A 78 -11.78 15.60 10.45
CA TYR A 78 -12.81 15.99 11.41
C TYR A 78 -12.65 17.45 11.88
N TYR A 79 -11.46 17.84 12.33
CA TYR A 79 -11.23 19.20 12.85
C TYR A 79 -11.15 20.28 11.78
N SER A 80 -10.72 19.95 10.57
CA SER A 80 -10.69 20.91 9.45
C SER A 80 -12.08 21.19 8.89
N GLY A 81 -13.06 20.32 9.16
CA GLY A 81 -14.41 20.44 8.62
C GLY A 81 -14.45 20.45 7.09
N GLN A 82 -13.40 19.95 6.41
CA GLN A 82 -13.29 19.89 4.95
C GLN A 82 -12.42 18.71 4.54
N TYR A 83 -13.01 17.73 3.85
CA TYR A 83 -12.28 16.55 3.33
C TYR A 83 -11.14 16.89 2.37
N PHE A 84 -11.28 17.98 1.61
CA PHE A 84 -10.26 18.45 0.66
C PHE A 84 -8.90 18.69 1.33
N MET A 85 -8.89 19.18 2.58
CA MET A 85 -7.66 19.44 3.31
C MET A 85 -6.85 18.16 3.56
N GLY A 86 -7.51 17.03 3.76
CA GLY A 86 -6.85 15.73 3.90
C GLY A 86 -6.09 15.32 2.63
N TYR A 87 -6.69 15.53 1.45
CA TYR A 87 -6.04 15.24 0.17
C TYR A 87 -4.88 16.18 -0.11
N LEU A 88 -5.01 17.48 0.22
CA LEU A 88 -3.93 18.45 0.03
C LEU A 88 -2.72 18.14 0.91
N ILE A 89 -2.93 17.88 2.19
CA ILE A 89 -1.87 17.50 3.15
C ILE A 89 -1.20 16.21 2.68
N SER A 90 -1.98 15.21 2.27
CA SER A 90 -1.42 13.94 1.78
C SER A 90 -0.59 14.11 0.50
N SER A 91 -1.05 14.97 -0.43
CA SER A 91 -0.28 15.30 -1.64
C SER A 91 1.04 15.98 -1.31
N LEU A 92 1.05 16.92 -0.36
CA LEU A 92 2.26 17.59 0.11
C LEU A 92 3.23 16.62 0.79
N MET A 93 2.74 15.76 1.68
CA MET A 93 3.54 14.72 2.33
C MET A 93 4.18 13.79 1.29
N MET A 94 3.44 13.40 0.25
CA MET A 94 3.99 12.54 -0.80
C MET A 94 5.04 13.24 -1.65
N GLY A 95 4.90 14.55 -1.85
CA GLY A 95 5.95 15.40 -2.42
C GLY A 95 7.21 15.41 -1.56
N ILE A 96 7.07 15.63 -0.25
CA ILE A 96 8.21 15.62 0.70
C ILE A 96 8.91 14.26 0.68
N ILE A 97 8.17 13.15 0.72
CA ILE A 97 8.74 11.79 0.65
C ILE A 97 9.53 11.63 -0.64
N PHE A 98 8.97 12.05 -1.79
CA PHE A 98 9.68 11.99 -3.06
C PHE A 98 10.98 12.80 -3.05
N PHE A 99 10.97 14.01 -2.48
CA PHE A 99 12.19 14.82 -2.34
C PHE A 99 13.23 14.16 -1.41
N ILE A 100 12.80 13.56 -0.30
CA ILE A 100 13.70 12.83 0.60
C ILE A 100 14.37 11.69 -0.19
N PHE A 101 13.60 10.90 -0.94
CA PHE A 101 14.15 9.81 -1.76
C PHE A 101 15.18 10.29 -2.79
N LEU A 102 15.04 11.49 -3.37
CA LEU A 102 16.03 12.04 -4.30
C LEU A 102 17.35 12.44 -3.63
N ILE A 103 17.34 12.71 -2.33
CA ILE A 103 18.49 13.18 -1.57
C ILE A 103 19.23 12.02 -0.88
N VAL A 104 18.52 10.92 -0.58
CA VAL A 104 19.13 9.74 0.04
C VAL A 104 20.18 9.14 -0.90
N PRO A 105 21.46 9.05 -0.49
CA PRO A 105 22.50 8.51 -1.33
C PRO A 105 22.31 7.01 -1.54
N GLU A 106 22.39 6.57 -2.80
CA GLU A 106 22.40 5.15 -3.15
C GLU A 106 23.82 4.59 -3.03
N GLU A 107 24.02 3.54 -2.22
CA GLU A 107 25.22 2.71 -2.31
C GLU A 107 25.24 1.99 -3.66
N LYS A 108 26.17 2.37 -4.52
CA LYS A 108 26.39 1.69 -5.80
C LYS A 108 27.01 0.33 -5.56
N ILE A 109 26.17 -0.69 -5.40
CA ILE A 109 26.63 -2.06 -5.53
C ILE A 109 26.92 -2.29 -7.01
N SER A 110 28.19 -2.49 -7.34
CA SER A 110 28.64 -2.87 -8.68
C SER A 110 27.87 -4.13 -9.11
N VAL A 111 26.95 -3.98 -10.05
CA VAL A 111 26.18 -5.07 -10.65
C VAL A 111 27.19 -6.09 -11.16
N GLY A 112 27.17 -7.29 -10.57
CA GLY A 112 27.94 -8.42 -11.08
C GLY A 112 27.53 -8.69 -12.53
N GLU A 113 28.51 -8.68 -13.43
CA GLU A 113 28.34 -9.00 -14.85
C GLU A 113 27.64 -10.36 -15.01
N GLY A 114 26.44 -10.39 -15.61
CA GLY A 114 25.85 -11.64 -16.09
C GLY A 114 24.33 -11.72 -16.16
N THR A 115 23.57 -10.88 -15.45
CA THR A 115 22.11 -10.92 -15.52
C THR A 115 21.61 -10.19 -16.77
N LYS A 116 21.30 -10.94 -17.82
CA LYS A 116 20.57 -10.42 -18.99
C LYS A 116 19.34 -9.64 -18.50
N THR A 117 19.25 -8.36 -18.88
CA THR A 117 18.09 -7.52 -18.65
C THR A 117 16.87 -8.14 -19.34
N LYS A 118 16.03 -8.82 -18.56
CA LYS A 118 14.76 -9.37 -19.04
C LYS A 118 13.80 -8.22 -19.34
N THR A 119 12.96 -8.39 -20.36
CA THR A 119 11.90 -7.42 -20.64
C THR A 119 10.80 -7.48 -19.59
N ILE A 120 10.09 -6.37 -19.38
CA ILE A 120 8.97 -6.27 -18.41
C ILE A 120 7.92 -7.38 -18.66
N LEU A 121 7.60 -7.63 -19.93
CA LEU A 121 6.65 -8.67 -20.32
C LEU A 121 7.13 -10.08 -19.94
N GLN A 122 8.43 -10.34 -20.07
CA GLN A 122 9.02 -11.61 -19.69
C GLN A 122 9.00 -11.80 -18.18
N ASN A 123 9.33 -10.77 -17.40
CA ASN A 123 9.21 -10.82 -15.94
C ASN A 123 7.76 -11.03 -15.50
N ALA A 124 6.80 -10.30 -16.08
CA ALA A 124 5.38 -10.48 -15.77
C ALA A 124 4.89 -11.90 -16.07
N LYS A 125 5.30 -12.47 -17.21
CA LYS A 125 4.95 -13.86 -17.59
C LYS A 125 5.56 -14.88 -16.64
N GLU A 126 6.83 -14.73 -16.28
CA GLU A 126 7.52 -15.63 -15.33
C GLU A 126 6.90 -15.52 -13.93
N THR A 127 6.60 -14.32 -13.44
CA THR A 127 5.94 -14.10 -12.15
C THR A 127 4.54 -14.74 -12.13
N LEU A 128 3.74 -14.55 -13.18
CA LEU A 128 2.41 -15.16 -13.28
C LEU A 128 2.50 -16.70 -13.29
N TRP A 129 3.48 -17.23 -14.03
CA TRP A 129 3.74 -18.66 -14.09
C TRP A 129 4.15 -19.22 -12.72
N ILE A 130 5.00 -18.53 -11.96
CA ILE A 130 5.37 -18.92 -10.59
C ILE A 130 4.11 -18.99 -9.70
N PHE A 131 3.28 -17.94 -9.69
CA PHE A 131 2.08 -17.94 -8.85
C PHE A 131 1.05 -19.01 -9.23
N GLN A 132 0.94 -19.34 -10.52
CA GLN A 132 0.04 -20.41 -10.97
C GLN A 132 0.54 -21.81 -10.57
N ASN A 133 1.85 -22.01 -10.51
CA ASN A 133 2.46 -23.32 -10.26
C ASN A 133 2.89 -23.55 -8.80
N THR A 134 2.90 -22.52 -7.96
CA THR A 134 3.15 -22.66 -6.52
C THR A 134 1.89 -23.15 -5.80
N VAL A 135 2.06 -24.11 -4.88
CA VAL A 135 0.98 -24.65 -4.06
C VAL A 135 0.33 -23.51 -3.26
N GLY A 136 -0.95 -23.25 -3.51
CA GLY A 136 -1.68 -22.16 -2.87
C GLY A 136 -1.51 -20.78 -3.50
N GLY A 137 -0.69 -20.61 -4.55
CA GLY A 137 -0.45 -19.31 -5.18
C GLY A 137 -1.70 -18.70 -5.83
N THR A 138 -2.55 -19.53 -6.46
CA THR A 138 -3.84 -19.07 -7.00
C THR A 138 -4.81 -18.63 -5.89
N TRP A 139 -4.86 -19.37 -4.77
CA TRP A 139 -5.66 -19.00 -3.61
C TRP A 139 -5.15 -17.72 -2.94
N PHE A 140 -3.82 -17.54 -2.89
CA PHE A 140 -3.19 -16.32 -2.41
C PHE A 140 -3.59 -15.10 -3.25
N ILE A 141 -3.50 -15.18 -4.59
CA ILE A 141 -3.96 -14.10 -5.47
C ILE A 141 -5.42 -13.76 -5.20
N LEU A 142 -6.29 -14.77 -5.16
CA LEU A 142 -7.72 -14.58 -4.96
C LEU A 142 -8.03 -13.94 -3.60
N LEU A 143 -7.37 -14.38 -2.53
CA LEU A 143 -7.49 -13.80 -1.19
C LEU A 143 -6.99 -12.34 -1.16
N MET A 144 -5.87 -12.04 -1.82
CA MET A 144 -5.33 -10.67 -1.89
C MET A 144 -6.24 -9.74 -2.68
N CYS A 145 -6.86 -10.23 -3.77
CA CYS A 145 -7.86 -9.49 -4.52
C CYS A 145 -9.13 -9.24 -3.70
N LEU A 146 -9.64 -10.23 -2.98
CA LEU A 146 -10.82 -10.08 -2.11
C LEU A 146 -10.55 -9.13 -0.94
N PHE A 147 -9.39 -9.25 -0.30
CA PHE A 147 -8.97 -8.35 0.77
C PHE A 147 -8.85 -6.90 0.28
N SER A 148 -8.21 -6.71 -0.89
CA SER A 148 -8.09 -5.41 -1.52
C SER A 148 -9.45 -4.85 -1.94
N ALA A 149 -10.35 -5.67 -2.49
CA ALA A 149 -11.71 -5.25 -2.83
C ALA A 149 -12.50 -4.82 -1.58
N GLY A 150 -12.44 -5.60 -0.50
CA GLY A 150 -13.12 -5.27 0.76
C GLY A 150 -12.62 -3.97 1.39
N ILE A 151 -11.29 -3.82 1.51
CA ILE A 151 -10.67 -2.63 2.11
C ILE A 151 -10.84 -1.40 1.22
N GLN A 152 -10.61 -1.50 -0.10
CA GLN A 152 -10.73 -0.35 -0.98
C GLN A 152 -12.18 0.13 -1.10
N VAL A 153 -13.15 -0.79 -1.08
CA VAL A 153 -14.57 -0.40 -1.00
C VAL A 153 -14.80 0.41 0.27
N ILE A 154 -14.45 -0.11 1.44
CA ILE A 154 -14.69 0.54 2.74
C ILE A 154 -13.98 1.90 2.90
N TYR A 155 -12.74 2.05 2.43
CA TYR A 155 -11.97 3.29 2.65
C TYR A 155 -12.07 4.32 1.53
N HIS A 156 -12.25 3.90 0.27
CA HIS A 156 -12.19 4.82 -0.88
C HIS A 156 -13.55 5.00 -1.56
N PHE A 157 -14.39 3.96 -1.64
CA PHE A 157 -15.70 4.05 -2.29
C PHE A 157 -16.86 4.44 -1.36
N TRP A 158 -16.71 4.31 -0.03
CA TRP A 158 -17.72 4.84 0.89
C TRP A 158 -17.72 6.37 0.94
N GLN A 159 -16.61 7.05 0.61
CA GLN A 159 -16.59 8.52 0.60
C GLN A 159 -17.62 9.12 -0.38
N PRO A 160 -17.69 8.73 -1.67
CA PRO A 160 -18.67 9.29 -2.61
C PRO A 160 -20.10 8.76 -2.44
N ILE A 161 -20.27 7.52 -1.96
CA ILE A 161 -21.59 6.89 -1.79
C ILE A 161 -22.32 7.41 -0.54
N ILE A 162 -21.61 7.79 0.53
CA ILE A 162 -22.20 8.55 1.64
C ILE A 162 -22.53 9.99 1.17
N LEU A 163 -21.72 10.57 0.26
CA LEU A 163 -21.89 11.92 -0.29
C LEU A 163 -22.97 12.05 -1.37
N SER A 164 -23.50 10.96 -1.93
CA SER A 164 -24.54 11.03 -2.97
C SER A 164 -25.92 11.46 -2.44
N GLY A 165 -26.05 11.66 -1.12
CA GLY A 165 -27.24 12.19 -0.47
C GLY A 165 -27.13 13.64 0.02
N GLY A 166 -25.96 14.28 -0.02
CA GLY A 166 -25.79 15.67 0.43
C GLY A 166 -24.35 16.14 0.47
N LYS A 167 -24.13 17.47 0.44
CA LYS A 167 -22.85 18.09 0.77
C LYS A 167 -22.50 17.75 2.23
N ILE A 168 -21.76 16.68 2.45
CA ILE A 168 -21.17 16.44 3.77
C ILE A 168 -19.95 17.34 3.82
N ASP A 169 -20.20 18.60 4.18
CA ASP A 169 -19.12 19.52 4.50
C ASP A 169 -18.32 18.99 5.70
N HIS A 170 -18.94 18.24 6.64
CA HIS A 170 -18.32 17.79 7.89
C HIS A 170 -18.60 16.33 8.28
N LEU A 171 -17.58 15.63 8.76
CA LEU A 171 -17.63 14.26 9.27
C LEU A 171 -18.26 14.24 10.68
N ASN A 172 -19.38 13.54 10.92
CA ASN A 172 -20.00 13.51 12.26
C ASN A 172 -19.17 12.62 13.22
N SER A 173 -19.25 12.84 14.54
CA SER A 173 -18.49 12.13 15.57
C SER A 173 -18.66 10.61 15.53
N SER A 174 -19.86 10.11 15.19
CA SER A 174 -20.10 8.67 15.02
C SER A 174 -19.39 8.09 13.80
N GLN A 175 -19.42 8.80 12.67
CA GLN A 175 -18.71 8.42 11.45
C GLN A 175 -17.20 8.44 11.67
N MET A 176 -16.69 9.42 12.42
CA MET A 176 -15.28 9.55 12.77
C MET A 176 -14.82 8.32 13.56
N LEU A 177 -15.57 7.97 14.61
CA LEU A 177 -15.25 6.85 15.48
C LEU A 177 -15.27 5.52 14.71
N VAL A 178 -16.28 5.31 13.86
CA VAL A 178 -16.36 4.11 13.01
C VAL A 178 -15.16 4.03 12.07
N LEU A 179 -14.80 5.11 11.38
CA LEU A 179 -13.64 5.13 10.48
C LEU A 179 -12.34 4.85 11.22
N MET A 180 -12.14 5.44 12.40
CA MET A 180 -10.95 5.20 13.23
C MET A 180 -10.88 3.73 13.67
N CYS A 181 -11.98 3.17 14.19
CA CYS A 181 -12.04 1.78 14.62
C CYS A 181 -11.82 0.80 13.46
N CYS A 182 -12.40 1.07 12.28
CA CYS A 182 -12.13 0.29 11.09
C CYS A 182 -10.64 0.34 10.75
N HIS A 183 -10.03 1.53 10.70
CA HIS A 183 -8.61 1.70 10.36
C HIS A 183 -7.68 0.99 11.35
N ILE A 184 -7.92 1.18 12.65
CA ILE A 184 -7.20 0.48 13.71
C ILE A 184 -7.36 -1.03 13.53
N GLY A 185 -8.59 -1.52 13.32
CA GLY A 185 -8.87 -2.96 13.17
C GLY A 185 -8.15 -3.58 11.97
N ALA A 186 -8.25 -2.95 10.79
CA ALA A 186 -7.65 -3.46 9.56
C ALA A 186 -6.11 -3.55 9.67
N PHE A 187 -5.46 -2.47 10.11
CA PHE A 187 -4.00 -2.44 10.22
C PHE A 187 -3.47 -3.19 11.45
N SER A 188 -4.25 -3.33 12.52
CA SER A 188 -3.91 -4.24 13.62
C SER A 188 -3.96 -5.69 13.18
N ALA A 189 -4.99 -6.10 12.42
CA ALA A 189 -5.06 -7.43 11.84
C ALA A 189 -3.85 -7.69 10.93
N GLN A 190 -3.51 -6.74 10.05
CA GLN A 190 -2.32 -6.83 9.21
C GLN A 190 -1.03 -6.97 10.04
N TYR A 191 -0.88 -6.20 11.12
CA TYR A 191 0.27 -6.28 12.02
C TYR A 191 0.38 -7.66 12.67
N PHE A 192 -0.71 -8.18 13.24
CA PHE A 192 -0.74 -9.49 13.87
C PHE A 192 -0.49 -10.63 12.88
N SER A 193 -1.10 -10.57 11.69
CA SER A 193 -0.85 -11.52 10.61
C SER A 193 0.62 -11.55 10.22
N ASN A 194 1.27 -10.39 10.05
CA ASN A 194 2.69 -10.35 9.74
C ASN A 194 3.58 -10.82 10.92
N SER A 195 3.19 -10.53 12.16
CA SER A 195 3.91 -11.03 13.34
C SER A 195 3.79 -12.54 13.53
N LEU A 196 2.69 -13.13 13.07
CA LEU A 196 2.48 -14.58 13.09
C LEU A 196 3.24 -15.23 11.94
N MET A 197 3.10 -14.70 10.72
CA MET A 197 3.74 -15.23 9.51
C MET A 197 5.26 -15.12 9.57
N SER A 198 5.84 -14.09 10.22
CA SER A 198 7.28 -13.99 10.44
C SER A 198 7.90 -15.14 11.25
N LYS A 199 7.08 -15.93 11.96
CA LYS A 199 7.54 -17.11 12.72
C LYS A 199 7.56 -18.38 11.89
N TYR A 200 6.84 -18.40 10.76
CA TYR A 200 6.84 -19.52 9.85
C TYR A 200 7.92 -19.29 8.80
N HIS A 201 9.05 -19.97 8.93
CA HIS A 201 9.94 -20.14 7.79
C HIS A 201 9.18 -20.93 6.74
N VAL A 202 8.81 -20.29 5.64
CA VAL A 202 8.41 -21.02 4.43
C VAL A 202 9.68 -21.72 3.96
N PHE A 203 9.84 -22.97 4.39
CA PHE A 203 10.86 -23.88 3.89
C PHE A 203 10.54 -24.11 2.41
N ASP A 204 11.22 -23.40 1.52
CA ASP A 204 11.23 -23.73 0.10
C ASP A 204 11.94 -25.08 -0.04
N LYS A 205 11.18 -26.17 0.00
CA LYS A 205 11.70 -27.53 -0.27
C LYS A 205 11.92 -27.79 -1.77
N LYS A 206 11.93 -26.74 -2.61
CA LYS A 206 11.84 -26.92 -4.06
C LYS A 206 12.79 -26.07 -4.92
N TYR A 207 13.81 -25.50 -4.30
CA TYR A 207 15.03 -25.06 -4.99
C TYR A 207 16.26 -25.51 -4.21
#